data_AF-A0A1T4YKQ1-F1
#
_entry.id   AF-A0A1T4YKQ1-F1
#
_cell.length_a   1.000
_cell.length_b   1.000
_cell.length_c   1.000
_cell.angle_alpha   90.00
_cell.angle_beta   90.00
_cell.angle_gamma   90.00
#
_symmetry.space_group_name_H-M   'P 1'
#
loop_
_entity.id
_entity.type
_entity.pdbx_description
1 polymer ?
#
loop_
_entity_poly.entity_id
_entity_poly.type
_entity_poly.pdbx_seq_one_letter_code
_entity_poly.pdbx_strand_id
1 'polypeptide(L)'
;MNAQQALEGAYNQINNTSQFTFSLQYYGAQFGYLVMMINETYDSFISSAAPFFYWAFYLNGVTSQTGIDQTVLNAGDTITFAFETYSAETHQASTLGIKHSRQMDASQKSNA
;
A
#
# COMPACT_ATOMS: atom_id res chain seq x y z
N MET A 1 -6.42 17.72 -3.26
CA MET A 1 -6.55 16.31 -3.70
C MET A 1 -5.53 15.50 -2.92
N ASN A 2 -5.91 14.35 -2.37
CA ASN A 2 -4.96 13.41 -1.75
C ASN A 2 -4.58 12.28 -2.72
N ALA A 3 -3.60 11.45 -2.35
CA ALA A 3 -3.13 10.35 -3.19
C ALA A 3 -4.21 9.28 -3.44
N GLN A 4 -5.13 9.05 -2.50
CA GLN A 4 -6.27 8.17 -2.72
C GLN A 4 -7.18 8.67 -3.85
N GLN A 5 -7.57 9.95 -3.80
CA GLN A 5 -8.39 10.57 -4.84
C GLN A 5 -7.69 10.56 -6.20
N ALA A 6 -6.37 10.73 -6.23
CA ALA A 6 -5.59 10.60 -7.46
C ALA A 6 -5.61 9.17 -8.01
N LEU A 7 -5.50 8.15 -7.15
CA LEU A 7 -5.58 6.73 -7.53
C LEU A 7 -6.98 6.36 -8.06
N GLU A 8 -8.04 6.84 -7.42
CA GLU A 8 -9.43 6.71 -7.88
C GLU A 8 -9.63 7.41 -9.24
N GLY A 9 -9.03 8.59 -9.43
CA GLY A 9 -9.02 9.30 -10.71
C GLY A 9 -8.33 8.49 -11.81
N ALA A 10 -7.17 7.88 -11.51
CA ALA A 10 -6.43 7.03 -12.44
C ALA A 10 -7.25 5.80 -12.84
N TYR A 11 -7.95 5.16 -11.90
CA TYR A 11 -8.88 4.06 -12.20
C TYR A 11 -9.96 4.47 -13.20
N ASN A 12 -10.60 5.62 -12.98
CA ASN A 12 -11.66 6.08 -13.87
C ASN A 12 -11.14 6.43 -15.27
N GLN A 13 -9.90 6.91 -15.38
CA GLN A 13 -9.31 7.29 -16.67
C GLN A 13 -8.78 6.08 -17.44
N ILE A 14 -8.02 5.21 -16.78
CA ILE A 14 -7.33 4.07 -17.42
C ILE A 14 -8.33 3.00 -17.85
N ASN A 15 -9.38 2.75 -17.08
CA ASN A 15 -10.35 1.68 -17.40
C ASN A 15 -11.20 1.93 -18.65
N ASN A 16 -11.05 3.08 -19.31
CA ASN A 16 -11.63 3.30 -20.63
C ASN A 16 -10.78 2.72 -21.77
N THR A 17 -9.49 2.42 -21.54
CA THR A 17 -8.53 2.02 -22.58
C THR A 17 -7.66 0.80 -22.21
N SER A 18 -7.50 0.51 -20.91
CA SER A 18 -6.74 -0.63 -20.38
C SER A 18 -7.40 -1.12 -19.09
N GLN A 19 -6.86 -2.15 -18.44
CA GLN A 19 -7.35 -2.59 -17.12
C GLN A 19 -6.45 -2.03 -16.01
N PHE A 20 -7.08 -1.37 -15.04
CA PHE A 20 -6.42 -0.95 -13.80
C PHE A 20 -7.30 -1.29 -12.62
N THR A 21 -6.85 -2.18 -11.75
CA THR A 21 -7.55 -2.55 -10.52
C THR A 21 -6.66 -2.29 -9.31
N PHE A 22 -7.26 -1.93 -8.18
CA PHE A 22 -6.53 -1.78 -6.93
C PHE A 22 -7.43 -2.13 -5.74
N SER A 23 -6.81 -2.51 -4.62
CA SER A 23 -7.50 -2.69 -3.34
C SER A 23 -6.77 -1.96 -2.22
N LEU A 24 -7.54 -1.40 -1.30
CA LEU A 24 -7.05 -0.64 -0.14
C LEU A 24 -7.47 -1.34 1.16
N GLN A 25 -6.64 -1.23 2.19
CA GLN A 25 -7.01 -1.59 3.55
C GLN A 25 -6.70 -0.45 4.52
N TYR A 26 -7.63 -0.23 5.46
CA TYR A 26 -7.49 0.76 6.50
C TYR A 26 -6.71 0.20 7.70
N TYR A 27 -5.68 0.93 8.14
CA TYR A 27 -4.84 0.56 9.28
C TYR A 27 -5.03 1.47 10.50
N GLY A 28 -6.13 2.23 10.55
CA GLY A 28 -6.45 3.10 11.69
C GLY A 28 -5.96 4.52 11.48
N ALA A 29 -6.42 5.44 12.35
CA ALA A 29 -6.26 6.88 12.12
C ALA A 29 -4.80 7.35 12.02
N GLN A 30 -3.87 6.63 12.65
CA GLN A 30 -2.44 6.95 12.58
C GLN A 30 -1.82 6.65 11.20
N PHE A 31 -2.37 5.68 10.45
CA PHE A 31 -1.74 5.15 9.24
C PHE A 31 -2.59 5.29 7.99
N GLY A 32 -3.91 5.47 8.14
CA GLY A 32 -4.82 5.65 7.02
C GLY A 32 -4.99 4.39 6.17
N TYR A 33 -5.23 4.59 4.89
CA TYR A 33 -5.36 3.56 3.87
C TYR A 33 -4.00 3.25 3.21
N LEU A 34 -3.70 1.96 3.05
CA LEU A 34 -2.55 1.47 2.30
C LEU A 34 -3.01 0.57 1.15
N VAL A 35 -2.24 0.56 0.06
CA VAL A 35 -2.49 -0.32 -1.08
C VAL A 35 -2.11 -1.75 -0.73
N MET A 36 -3.01 -2.69 -1.04
CA MET A 36 -2.78 -4.13 -0.90
C MET A 36 -2.59 -4.83 -2.23
N MET A 37 -3.22 -4.32 -3.27
CA MET A 37 -3.21 -4.94 -4.60
C MET A 37 -3.23 -3.86 -5.67
N ILE A 38 -2.48 -4.11 -6.73
CA ILE A 38 -2.62 -3.44 -8.03
C ILE A 38 -2.60 -4.52 -9.10
N ASN A 39 -3.55 -4.49 -10.03
CA ASN A 39 -3.65 -5.42 -11.15
C ASN A 39 -3.49 -6.89 -10.73
N GLU A 40 -4.29 -7.30 -9.75
CA GLU A 40 -4.36 -8.65 -9.18
C GLU A 40 -3.07 -9.16 -8.51
N THR A 41 -2.04 -8.32 -8.42
CA THR A 41 -0.82 -8.62 -7.67
C THR A 41 -0.98 -8.13 -6.24
N TYR A 42 -1.23 -9.05 -5.32
CA TYR A 42 -1.41 -8.78 -3.89
C TYR A 42 -0.05 -8.69 -3.17
N ASP A 43 0.00 -7.95 -2.07
CA ASP A 43 1.05 -8.13 -1.06
C ASP A 43 1.02 -9.56 -0.50
N SER A 44 2.13 -10.00 0.07
CA SER A 44 2.29 -11.38 0.52
C SER A 44 2.44 -11.54 2.03
N PHE A 45 2.02 -10.54 2.82
CA PHE A 45 2.16 -10.57 4.29
C PHE A 45 1.32 -11.67 4.98
N ILE A 46 0.33 -12.25 4.28
CA ILE A 46 -0.42 -13.42 4.77
C ILE A 46 0.25 -14.77 4.42
N SER A 47 1.35 -14.76 3.67
CA SER A 47 2.08 -15.96 3.26
C SER A 47 2.70 -16.66 4.47
N SER A 48 2.84 -17.98 4.38
CA SER A 48 3.53 -18.80 5.39
C SER A 48 5.07 -18.76 5.27
N ALA A 49 5.60 -18.19 4.19
CA ALA A 49 7.03 -18.13 3.93
C ALA A 49 7.47 -16.77 3.39
N ALA A 50 8.63 -16.32 3.89
CA ALA A 50 9.39 -15.18 3.38
C ALA A 50 10.11 -15.55 2.07
N PRO A 51 10.49 -14.56 1.22
CA PRO A 51 10.34 -13.12 1.42
C PRO A 51 8.89 -12.62 1.29
N PHE A 52 8.58 -11.58 2.05
CA PHE A 52 7.30 -10.87 1.91
C PHE A 52 7.43 -9.72 0.92
N PHE A 53 6.37 -9.42 0.19
CA PHE A 53 6.31 -8.35 -0.79
C PHE A 53 5.16 -7.42 -0.50
N TYR A 54 5.32 -6.15 -0.88
CA TYR A 54 4.35 -5.10 -0.62
C TYR A 54 4.38 -4.04 -1.72
N TRP A 55 3.34 -3.21 -1.76
CA TRP A 55 3.28 -2.02 -2.61
C TRP A 55 3.84 -0.80 -1.89
N ALA A 56 5.08 -0.42 -2.23
CA ALA A 56 5.73 0.79 -1.74
C ALA A 56 5.13 2.03 -2.41
N PHE A 57 4.76 3.03 -1.61
CA PHE A 57 4.17 4.27 -2.07
C PHE A 57 5.21 5.39 -2.02
N TYR A 58 5.46 6.00 -3.17
CA TYR A 58 6.39 7.12 -3.32
C TYR A 58 5.68 8.37 -3.79
N LEU A 59 6.08 9.50 -3.21
CA LEU A 59 5.75 10.84 -3.68
C LEU A 59 7.05 11.50 -4.16
N ASN A 60 7.11 11.87 -5.44
CA ASN A 60 8.29 12.50 -6.06
C ASN A 60 9.59 11.72 -5.83
N GLY A 61 9.51 10.38 -5.89
CA GLY A 61 10.65 9.47 -5.69
C GLY A 61 11.06 9.23 -4.24
N VAL A 62 10.37 9.85 -3.26
CA VAL A 62 10.63 9.65 -1.83
C VAL A 62 9.54 8.78 -1.22
N THR A 63 9.93 7.79 -0.41
CA THR A 63 8.99 6.88 0.26
C THR A 63 8.09 7.67 1.20
N SER A 64 6.78 7.49 1.07
CA SER A 64 5.81 8.21 1.91
C SER A 64 5.71 7.57 3.30
N GLN A 65 5.63 8.40 4.33
CA GLN A 65 5.48 7.98 5.72
C GLN A 65 4.01 7.94 6.18
N THR A 66 3.09 8.37 5.31
CA THR A 66 1.64 8.46 5.58
C THR A 66 0.86 7.59 4.60
N GLY A 67 -0.36 7.23 4.98
CA GLY A 67 -1.31 6.57 4.08
C GLY A 67 -1.71 7.46 2.90
N ILE A 68 -2.20 6.83 1.83
CA ILE A 68 -2.55 7.54 0.59
C ILE A 68 -3.71 8.55 0.79
N ASP A 69 -4.56 8.34 1.78
CA ASP A 69 -5.64 9.23 2.18
C ASP A 69 -5.15 10.49 2.92
N GLN A 70 -4.00 10.40 3.57
CA GLN A 70 -3.41 11.49 4.36
C GLN A 70 -2.35 12.28 3.59
N THR A 71 -1.83 11.72 2.50
CA THR A 71 -0.83 12.38 1.65
C THR A 71 -1.48 13.38 0.70
N VAL A 72 -1.33 14.68 0.99
CA VAL A 72 -1.80 15.78 0.15
C VAL A 72 -0.88 15.98 -1.04
N LEU A 73 -1.45 16.17 -2.23
CA LEU A 73 -0.72 16.39 -3.47
C LEU A 73 -0.81 17.85 -3.94
N ASN A 74 0.29 18.32 -4.51
CA ASN A 74 0.39 19.57 -5.23
C ASN A 74 0.42 19.33 -6.75
N ALA A 75 0.16 20.40 -7.52
CA ALA A 75 0.25 20.32 -8.97
C ALA A 75 1.68 19.97 -9.41
N GLY A 76 1.81 18.97 -10.28
CA GLY A 76 3.10 18.48 -10.78
C GLY A 76 3.70 17.33 -9.96
N ASP A 77 3.12 16.97 -8.82
CA ASP A 77 3.57 15.82 -8.04
C ASP A 77 3.39 14.50 -8.81
N THR A 78 4.34 13.59 -8.63
CA THR A 78 4.31 12.24 -9.20
C THR A 78 4.15 11.20 -8.09
N ILE A 79 3.17 10.32 -8.27
CA ILE A 79 2.96 9.14 -7.43
C ILE A 79 3.51 7.91 -8.13
N THR A 80 4.26 7.10 -7.40
CA THR A 80 4.69 5.78 -7.87
C THR A 80 4.30 4.72 -6.84
N PHE A 81 3.74 3.61 -7.33
CA PHE A 81 3.62 2.37 -6.56
C PHE A 81 4.61 1.36 -7.12
N ALA A 82 5.50 0.84 -6.28
CA ALA A 82 6.48 -0.18 -6.66
C ALA A 82 6.25 -1.45 -5.85
N PHE A 83 6.36 -2.62 -6.50
CA PHE A 83 6.25 -3.90 -5.82
C PHE A 83 7.63 -4.33 -5.33
N GLU A 84 7.82 -4.32 -4.01
CA GLU A 84 9.13 -4.43 -3.38
C GLU A 84 9.15 -5.50 -2.28
N THR A 85 10.35 -5.99 -1.97
CA THR A 85 10.59 -6.93 -0.88
C THR A 85 10.58 -6.22 0.47
N TYR A 86 9.83 -6.74 1.43
CA TYR A 86 9.81 -6.26 2.80
C TYR A 86 11.05 -6.74 3.58
N SER A 87 11.69 -5.79 4.28
CA SER A 87 12.70 -6.03 5.30
C SER A 87 12.19 -5.59 6.67
N ALA A 88 12.22 -6.47 7.67
CA ALA A 88 11.83 -6.10 9.03
C ALA A 88 12.75 -5.01 9.61
N GLU A 89 14.06 -5.08 9.33
CA GLU A 89 15.04 -4.11 9.81
C GLU A 89 14.75 -2.70 9.27
N THR A 90 14.37 -2.60 8.00
CA THR A 90 14.11 -1.31 7.33
C THR A 90 12.74 -0.74 7.70
N HIS A 91 11.73 -1.59 7.88
CA HIS A 91 10.32 -1.16 7.94
C HIS A 91 9.67 -1.28 9.31
N GLN A 92 10.38 -1.72 10.36
CA GLN A 92 9.79 -1.94 11.69
C GLN A 92 9.03 -0.71 12.23
N ALA A 93 9.58 0.49 12.01
CA ALA A 93 9.01 1.74 12.50
C ALA A 93 8.05 2.44 11.51
N SER A 94 7.74 1.81 10.37
CA SER A 94 6.87 2.41 9.34
C SER A 94 5.45 1.86 9.38
N THR A 95 4.57 2.51 8.62
CA THR A 95 3.20 2.04 8.30
C THR A 95 3.20 0.58 7.81
N LEU A 96 4.26 0.15 7.11
CA LEU A 96 4.43 -1.19 6.58
C LEU A 96 4.75 -2.22 7.66
N GLY A 97 5.56 -1.88 8.65
CA GLY A 97 5.83 -2.76 9.80
C GLY A 97 4.55 -3.06 10.59
N ILE A 98 3.66 -2.08 10.69
CA ILE A 98 2.38 -2.24 11.39
C ILE A 98 1.38 -3.03 10.55
N LYS A 99 1.36 -2.81 9.24
CA LYS A 99 0.60 -3.64 8.30
C LYS A 99 1.01 -5.12 8.39
N HIS A 100 2.31 -5.40 8.30
CA HIS A 100 2.86 -6.75 8.41
C HIS A 100 2.51 -7.41 9.76
N SER A 101 2.74 -6.74 10.89
CA SER A 101 2.42 -7.30 12.22
C SER A 101 0.93 -7.62 12.40
N ARG A 102 0.02 -6.74 11.95
CA ARG A 102 -1.42 -7.02 12.06
C ARG A 102 -1.89 -8.20 11.23
N GLN A 103 -1.32 -8.38 10.04
CA GLN A 103 -1.69 -9.50 9.17
C GLN A 103 -1.11 -10.83 9.69
N MET A 104 0.06 -10.80 10.33
CA MET A 104 0.61 -11.95 11.07
C MET A 104 -0.24 -12.32 12.30
N ASP A 105 -0.71 -11.34 13.07
CA ASP A 105 -1.59 -11.60 14.23
C ASP A 105 -2.95 -12.19 13.80
N ALA A 106 -3.48 -11.73 12.66
CA ALA A 106 -4.73 -12.24 12.11
C ALA A 106 -4.62 -13.69 11.63
N SER A 107 -3.49 -14.07 11.01
CA SER A 107 -3.27 -15.44 10.53
C SER A 107 -3.06 -16.44 11.66
N GLN A 108 -2.48 -16.02 12.79
CA GLN A 108 -2.34 -16.88 13.98
C GLN A 108 -3.68 -17.15 14.66
N LYS A 109 -4.58 -16.17 14.72
CA LYS A 109 -5.91 -16.33 15.34
C LYS A 109 -6.87 -17.20 14.53
N SER A 110 -6.69 -17.35 13.20
CA SER A 110 -7.55 -18.25 12.42
C SER A 110 -7.18 -19.72 12.56
N ASN A 111 -6.03 -20.03 13.16
CA ASN A 111 -5.49 -21.39 13.31
C ASN A 111 -5.62 -21.94 14.74
N ALA A 112 -6.34 -21.25 15.63
CA ALA A 112 -6.62 -21.65 17.01
C ALA A 112 -8.13 -21.84 17.21
#